data_AF-A0A915JCN2-F1
#
_entry.id   AF-A0A915JCN2-F1
#
_cell.length_a   1.000
_cell.length_b   1.000
_cell.length_c   1.000
_cell.angle_alpha   90.00
_cell.angle_beta   90.00
_cell.angle_gamma   90.00
#
_symmetry.space_group_name_H-M   'P 1'
#
loop_
_entity.id
_entity.type
_entity.pdbx_description
1 polymer ?
#
loop_
_entity_poly.entity_id
_entity_poly.type
_entity_poly.pdbx_seq_one_letter_code
_entity_poly.pdbx_strand_id
1 'polypeptide(L)' 'MDEHHATFEDIKTALTSSPILGYPVYDGKAQFVNQTDASTTAIGVILYQENRNDQWVITYNSCILTDAET' A
#
# COMPACT_ATOMS: atom_id res chain seq x y z
N MET A 1 -27.11 -1.70 2.71
CA MET A 1 -26.94 -1.08 1.38
C MET A 1 -26.00 0.11 1.47
N ASP A 2 -26.09 0.90 2.54
CA ASP A 2 -25.29 2.12 2.73
C ASP A 2 -23.79 1.86 2.99
N GLU A 3 -23.43 0.79 3.70
CA GLU A 3 -22.02 0.44 4.01
C GLU A 3 -21.19 0.14 2.76
N HIS A 4 -21.70 -0.72 1.87
CA HIS A 4 -21.00 -1.04 0.61
C HIS A 4 -20.82 0.18 -0.28
N HIS A 5 -21.80 1.10 -0.27
CA HIS A 5 -21.70 2.34 -1.03
C HIS A 5 -20.64 3.28 -0.45
N ALA A 6 -20.60 3.43 0.88
CA ALA A 6 -19.58 4.21 1.57
C ALA A 6 -18.18 3.67 1.28
N THR A 7 -17.96 2.36 1.43
CA THR A 7 -16.66 1.73 1.13
C THR A 7 -16.23 1.94 -0.33
N PHE A 8 -17.16 1.84 -1.28
CA PHE A 8 -16.84 2.08 -2.69
C PHE A 8 -16.41 3.53 -2.96
N GLU A 9 -17.08 4.51 -2.34
CA GLU A 9 -16.71 5.92 -2.45
C GLU A 9 -15.37 6.24 -1.75
N ASP A 10 -15.08 5.60 -0.61
CA ASP A 10 -13.80 5.72 0.07
C ASP A 10 -12.65 5.20 -0.79
N ILE A 11 -12.83 4.03 -1.42
CA ILE A 11 -11.83 3.45 -2.32
C ILE A 11 -11.59 4.34 -3.54
N LYS A 12 -12.67 4.84 -4.17
CA LYS A 12 -12.55 5.80 -5.29
C LYS A 12 -11.77 7.03 -4.87
N THR A 13 -12.08 7.59 -3.70
CA THR A 13 -11.41 8.78 -3.19
C THR A 13 -9.93 8.49 -2.94
N ALA A 14 -9.60 7.40 -2.25
CA ALA A 14 -8.22 7.00 -2.00
C ALA A 14 -7.41 6.78 -3.29
N LEU A 15 -8.01 6.17 -4.32
CA LEU A 15 -7.36 5.91 -5.62
C LEU A 15 -7.21 7.17 -6.50
N THR A 16 -8.07 8.17 -6.32
CA THR A 16 -8.09 9.39 -7.15
C THR A 16 -7.51 10.62 -6.43
N SER A 17 -7.34 10.54 -5.12
CA SER A 17 -6.59 11.49 -4.32
C SER A 17 -5.10 11.18 -4.41
N SER A 18 -4.28 12.24 -4.51
CA SER A 18 -2.83 12.06 -4.58
C SER A 18 -2.30 11.47 -3.27
N PRO A 19 -1.56 10.37 -3.35
CA PRO A 19 -0.13 10.46 -3.09
C PRO A 19 0.63 10.38 -4.42
N ILE A 20 1.63 11.23 -4.58
CA ILE A 20 2.54 11.13 -5.72
C ILE A 20 3.36 9.85 -5.52
N LEU A 21 3.00 8.77 -6.22
CA LEU A 21 3.82 7.57 -6.25
C LEU A 21 5.16 7.92 -6.90
N GLY A 22 6.25 7.65 -6.21
CA GLY A 22 7.59 7.82 -6.74
C GLY A 22 8.00 6.63 -7.60
N TYR A 23 8.87 6.87 -8.57
CA TYR A 23 9.53 5.80 -9.31
C TYR A 23 10.56 5.10 -8.42
N PRO A 24 10.72 3.76 -8.52
CA PRO A 24 11.76 3.05 -7.82
C PRO A 24 13.16 3.43 -8.35
N VAL A 25 14.10 3.65 -7.44
CA VAL A 25 15.49 4.04 -7.73
C VAL A 25 16.42 2.88 -7.37
N TYR A 26 17.14 2.34 -8.34
CA TYR A 26 17.97 1.13 -8.16
C TYR A 26 19.48 1.44 -8.01
N ASP A 27 19.85 2.66 -7.62
CA ASP A 27 21.26 3.08 -7.51
C ASP A 27 21.94 2.66 -6.20
N GLY A 28 21.23 1.94 -5.33
CA GLY A 28 21.72 1.44 -4.04
C GLY A 28 21.77 2.49 -2.91
N LYS A 29 21.33 3.74 -3.15
CA LYS A 29 21.35 4.79 -2.12
C LYS A 29 20.07 4.87 -1.29
N ALA A 30 18.97 4.31 -1.79
CA ALA A 30 17.69 4.24 -1.10
C ALA A 30 17.30 2.77 -0.87
N GLN A 31 16.86 2.46 0.35
CA GLN A 31 16.46 1.12 0.75
C GLN A 31 14.99 0.89 0.40
N PHE A 32 14.67 -0.28 -0.14
CA PHE A 32 13.28 -0.72 -0.29
C PHE A 32 12.78 -1.23 1.06
N VAL A 33 11.64 -0.71 1.49
CA VAL A 33 10.98 -1.11 2.74
C VAL A 33 9.55 -1.54 2.44
N ASN A 34 9.20 -2.72 2.93
CA ASN A 34 7.82 -3.18 2.99
C ASN A 34 7.27 -2.91 4.38
N GLN A 35 6.29 -2.03 4.48
CA GLN A 35 5.49 -1.89 5.68
C GLN A 35 4.18 -2.65 5.48
N THR A 36 3.95 -3.64 6.33
CA THR A 36 2.80 -4.53 6.21
C THR A 36 1.87 -4.35 7.39
N ASP A 37 0.57 -4.39 7.13
CA ASP A 37 -0.46 -4.57 8.15
C ASP A 37 -1.33 -5.76 7.77
N ALA A 38 -1.74 -6.56 8.74
CA ALA A 38 -2.42 -7.83 8.49
C ALA A 38 -3.65 -7.98 9.38
N SER A 39 -4.72 -8.49 8.78
CA SER A 39 -5.92 -8.96 9.46
C SER A 39 -6.00 -10.48 9.42
N THR A 40 -7.03 -11.06 10.00
CA THR A 40 -7.31 -12.50 9.91
C THR A 40 -7.71 -12.96 8.50
N THR A 41 -7.87 -12.06 7.53
CA THR A 41 -8.40 -12.40 6.19
C THR A 41 -7.55 -11.86 5.03
N ALA A 42 -6.71 -10.87 5.28
CA ALA A 42 -5.94 -10.19 4.24
C ALA A 42 -4.71 -9.49 4.79
N ILE A 43 -3.72 -9.26 3.92
CA ILE A 43 -2.51 -8.49 4.20
C ILE A 43 -2.51 -7.26 3.30
N GLY A 44 -2.29 -6.09 3.89
CA GLY A 44 -1.95 -4.84 3.19
C GLY A 44 -0.45 -4.59 3.26
N VAL A 45 0.12 -4.07 2.18
CA VAL A 45 1.56 -3.77 2.06
C VAL A 45 1.76 -2.41 1.40
N ILE A 46 2.58 -1.57 2.02
CA ILE A 46 3.11 -0.35 1.43
C ILE A 46 4.57 -0.64 1.07
N LEU A 47 4.88 -0.62 -0.23
CA LEU A 47 6.25 -0.60 -0.69
C LEU A 47 6.68 0.86 -0.86
N TYR A 48 7.71 1.24 -0.13
CA TYR A 48 8.30 2.57 -0.25
C TYR A 48 9.82 2.47 -0.28
N GLN A 49 10.46 3.54 -0.72
CA GLN A 49 11.89 3.71 -0.57
C GLN A 49 12.18 4.83 0.41
N GLU A 50 13.23 4.63 1.20
CA GLU A 50 13.75 5.65 2.10
C GLU A 50 15.25 5.82 1.94
N ASN A 51 15.70 7.06 2.09
CA ASN A 51 17.09 7.43 2.31
C ASN A 51 17.16 8.27 3.58
N ARG A 52 18.34 8.85 3.88
CA ARG A 52 18.55 9.62 5.12
C ARG A 52 17.59 10.82 5.28
N ASN A 53 17.12 11.39 4.18
CA ASN A 53 16.38 12.66 4.17
C ASN A 53 14.94 12.52 3.67
N ASP A 54 14.66 11.51 2.83
CA ASP A 54 13.38 11.40 2.12
C ASP A 54 12.82 9.98 2.17
N GLN A 55 11.49 9.91 2.17
CA GLN A 55 10.71 8.70 2.00
C GLN A 55 9.66 8.93 0.92
N TRP A 56 9.50 7.98 0.00
CA TRP A 56 8.44 8.05 -1.01
C TRP A 56 7.83 6.67 -1.28
N VAL A 57 6.50 6.66 -1.41
CA VAL A 57 5.74 5.44 -1.69
C VAL A 57 5.90 5.08 -3.16
N ILE A 58 6.13 3.81 -3.42
CA ILE A 58 6.23 3.25 -4.79
C ILE A 58 4.91 2.58 -5.17
N THR A 59 4.35 1.77 -4.28
CA THR A 59 3.06 1.10 -4.53
C THR A 59 2.35 0.72 -3.23
N TYR A 60 1.03 0.61 -3.33
CA TYR A 60 0.16 0.00 -2.34
C TYR A 60 -0.29 -1.37 -2.89
N ASN A 61 0.11 -2.45 -2.23
CA ASN A 61 -0.25 -3.81 -2.59
C ASN A 61 -1.12 -4.43 -1.51
N SER A 62 -1.92 -5.43 -1.88
CA SER A 62 -2.70 -6.22 -0.94
C SER A 62 -2.96 -7.61 -1.49
N CYS A 63 -3.05 -8.62 -0.61
CA CYS A 63 -3.52 -9.95 -0.97
C CYS A 63 -4.52 -10.47 0.07
N ILE A 64 -5.49 -11.25 -0.40
CA ILE A 64 -6.42 -12.01 0.46
C ILE A 64 -5.73 -13.32 0.82
N LEU A 65 -5.88 -13.73 2.08
CA LEU A 65 -5.35 -14.99 2.58
C LEU A 65 -6.20 -16.15 2.04
N THR A 66 -5.53 -17.22 1.65
CA THR A 66 -6.22 -18.48 1.31
C THR A 66 -6.77 -19.15 2.56
N ASP A 67 -7.67 -20.13 2.41
CA ASP A 67 -8.21 -20.91 3.53
C ASP A 67 -7.13 -21.60 4.38
N ALA A 68 -5.94 -21.86 3.80
CA ALA A 68 -4.81 -22.43 4.54
C ALA A 68 -4.03 -21.40 5.37
N GLU A 69 -4.24 -20.10 5.12
CA GLU A 69 -3.53 -18.97 5.71
C GLU A 69 -4.39 -18.16 6.69
N THR A 70 -5.70 -18.44 6.77
CA THR A 70 -6.66 -17.86 7.74
C THR A 70 -6.90 -18.79 8.93
#